data_AF-A0A962PZ36-F1
#
_entry.id   AF-A0A962PZ36-F1
#
_cell.length_a   1.000
_cell.length_b   1.000
_cell.length_c   1.000
_cell.angle_alpha   90.00
_cell.angle_beta   90.00
_cell.angle_gamma   90.00
#
_symmetry.space_group_name_H-M   'P 1'
#
loop_
_entity.id
_entity.type
_entity.pdbx_description
1 polymer ?
#
loop_
_entity_poly.entity_id
_entity_poly.type
_entity_poly.pdbx_seq_one_letter_code
_entity_poly.pdbx_strand_id
1 'polypeptide(L)'
;MLRYLPNALTLSRLFLAGPLGFFILQQNYEWALAVGVAAGITDALDGFLARRLGVLSRFGAALDPICDKVLITVAFVCFASSGLIPWYLAAAVIARDVVIVLGAACYHWVIGSFEFSASRLSKA
;
A
#
# COMPACT_ATOMS: atom_id res chain seq x y z
N MET A 1 11.24 -22.23 -1.83
CA MET A 1 10.44 -21.82 -0.66
C MET A 1 10.60 -20.32 -0.32
N LEU A 2 11.81 -19.74 -0.37
CA LEU A 2 12.09 -18.32 -0.12
C LEU A 2 11.44 -17.30 -1.09
N ARG A 3 10.93 -17.73 -2.25
CA ARG A 3 10.24 -16.88 -3.24
C ARG A 3 8.86 -16.39 -2.79
N TYR A 4 8.24 -17.00 -1.77
CA TYR A 4 6.88 -16.65 -1.31
C TYR A 4 6.86 -15.69 -0.12
N LEU A 5 8.01 -15.45 0.52
CA LEU A 5 8.14 -14.56 1.68
C LEU A 5 7.68 -13.12 1.40
N PRO A 6 8.08 -12.49 0.27
CA PRO A 6 7.60 -11.16 -0.07
C PRO A 6 6.09 -11.13 -0.27
N ASN A 7 5.53 -12.08 -1.02
CA ASN A 7 4.09 -12.17 -1.25
C ASN A 7 3.31 -12.37 0.06
N ALA A 8 3.85 -13.15 1.00
CA ALA A 8 3.22 -13.38 2.30
C ALA A 8 3.18 -12.11 3.17
N LEU A 9 4.19 -11.26 3.08
CA LEU A 9 4.24 -9.96 3.77
C LEU A 9 3.30 -8.93 3.12
N THR A 10 3.19 -8.93 1.80
CA THR A 10 2.19 -8.09 1.09
C THR A 10 0.75 -8.52 1.45
N LEU A 11 0.50 -9.84 1.54
CA LEU A 11 -0.76 -10.40 2.02
C LEU A 11 -1.04 -10.09 3.50
N SER A 12 -0.01 -10.09 4.35
CA SER A 12 -0.19 -9.74 5.76
C SER A 12 -0.56 -8.27 5.92
N ARG A 13 -0.03 -7.37 5.08
CA ARG A 13 -0.44 -5.95 5.05
C ARG A 13 -1.90 -5.78 4.68
N LEU A 14 -2.36 -6.51 3.67
CA LEU A 14 -3.78 -6.53 3.30
C LEU A 14 -4.65 -7.05 4.45
N PHE A 15 -4.19 -8.09 5.15
CA PHE A 15 -4.88 -8.61 6.31
C PHE A 15 -4.94 -7.60 7.46
N LEU A 16 -3.85 -6.85 7.71
CA LEU A 16 -3.76 -5.81 8.74
C LEU A 16 -4.67 -4.60 8.47
N ALA A 17 -5.08 -4.35 7.22
CA ALA A 17 -6.02 -3.28 6.89
C ALA A 17 -7.39 -3.47 7.57
N GLY A 18 -7.86 -4.73 7.71
CA GLY A 18 -9.12 -5.03 8.39
C GLY A 18 -9.12 -4.65 9.87
N PRO A 19 -8.19 -5.18 10.69
CA PRO A 19 -8.01 -4.78 12.09
C PRO A 19 -7.77 -3.29 12.27
N LEU A 20 -7.02 -2.64 11.37
CA LEU A 20 -6.82 -1.19 11.40
C LEU A 20 -8.16 -0.45 11.32
N GLY A 21 -8.97 -0.76 10.31
CA GLY A 21 -10.29 -0.16 10.15
C GLY A 21 -11.21 -0.46 11.33
N PHE A 22 -11.18 -1.68 11.85
CA PHE A 22 -11.95 -2.07 13.03
C PHE A 22 -11.61 -1.22 14.27
N PHE A 23 -10.32 -1.04 14.60
CA PHE A 23 -9.92 -0.24 15.75
C PHE A 23 -10.22 1.25 15.57
N ILE A 24 -10.12 1.79 14.35
CA ILE A 24 -10.51 3.17 14.04
C ILE A 24 -12.01 3.39 14.28
N LEU A 25 -12.85 2.44 13.86
CA LEU A 25 -14.30 2.51 14.05
C LEU A 25 -14.70 2.40 15.53
N GLN A 26 -13.95 1.62 16.32
CA GLN A 26 -14.12 1.53 17.78
C GLN A 26 -13.54 2.75 18.53
N GLN A 27 -13.02 3.76 17.82
CA GLN A 27 -12.32 4.92 18.37
C GLN A 27 -11.12 4.55 19.28
N ASN A 28 -10.57 3.36 19.11
CA ASN A 28 -9.43 2.89 19.89
C ASN A 28 -8.13 3.20 19.14
N TYR A 29 -7.71 4.47 19.23
CA TYR A 29 -6.61 5.00 18.44
C TYR A 29 -5.24 4.44 18.84
N GLU A 30 -5.06 4.00 20.09
CA GLU A 30 -3.81 3.37 20.54
C GLU A 30 -3.55 2.07 19.78
N TRP A 31 -4.57 1.21 19.69
CA TRP A 31 -4.48 -0.04 18.94
C TRP A 31 -4.46 0.19 17.43
N ALA A 32 -5.20 1.18 16.92
CA ALA A 32 -5.12 1.56 15.51
C ALA A 32 -3.70 2.01 15.12
N LEU A 33 -3.04 2.80 15.98
CA LEU A 33 -1.66 3.21 15.77
C LEU A 33 -0.71 2.01 15.81
N ALA A 34 -0.86 1.12 16.79
CA ALA A 34 -0.03 -0.08 16.90
C ALA A 34 -0.13 -0.97 15.64
N VAL A 35 -1.35 -1.18 15.13
CA VAL A 35 -1.57 -1.95 13.90
C VAL A 35 -1.00 -1.23 12.67
N GLY A 36 -1.18 0.09 12.58
CA GLY A 36 -0.63 0.89 11.49
C GLY A 36 0.91 0.86 11.45
N VAL A 37 1.56 0.97 12.63
CA VAL A 37 3.01 0.83 12.75
C VAL A 37 3.46 -0.58 12.36
N ALA A 38 2.76 -1.62 12.82
CA ALA A 38 3.06 -2.99 12.44
C ALA A 38 2.97 -3.19 10.91
N ALA A 39 1.95 -2.64 10.26
CA ALA A 39 1.80 -2.69 8.80
C ALA A 39 2.94 -1.97 8.06
N GLY A 40 3.39 -0.81 8.56
CA GLY A 40 4.55 -0.10 8.02
C GLY A 40 5.87 -0.87 8.21
N ILE A 41 6.04 -1.56 9.34
CA ILE A 41 7.22 -2.40 9.58
C ILE A 41 7.24 -3.59 8.60
N THR A 42 6.08 -4.20 8.32
CA THR A 42 6.02 -5.31 7.36
C THR A 42 6.42 -4.91 5.94
N ASP A 43 6.07 -3.68 5.51
CA ASP A 43 6.51 -3.10 4.23
C ASP A 43 8.03 -2.85 4.19
N ALA A 44 8.56 -2.25 5.25
CA ALA A 44 10.00 -2.02 5.31
C ALA A 44 10.80 -3.35 5.27
N LEU A 45 10.27 -4.39 5.92
CA LEU A 45 10.90 -5.71 5.96
C LEU A 45 10.82 -6.43 4.61
N ASP A 46 9.68 -6.40 3.90
CA ASP A 46 9.58 -7.06 2.59
C ASP A 46 10.50 -6.41 1.55
N GLY A 47 10.59 -5.08 1.51
CA GLY A 47 11.47 -4.33 0.63
C GLY A 47 12.95 -4.49 0.99
N PHE A 48 13.27 -4.72 2.26
CA PHE A 48 14.63 -5.05 2.71
C PHE A 48 15.02 -6.47 2.33
N LEU A 49 14.14 -7.46 2.56
CA LEU A 49 14.38 -8.85 2.20
C LEU A 49 14.50 -9.03 0.68
N ALA A 50 13.63 -8.38 -0.10
CA ALA A 50 13.65 -8.44 -1.56
C ALA A 50 15.00 -7.95 -2.12
N ARG A 51 15.52 -6.85 -1.58
CA ARG A 51 16.84 -6.30 -1.96
C ARG A 51 18.00 -7.19 -1.56
N ARG A 52 17.96 -7.74 -0.34
CA ARG A 52 19.08 -8.55 0.18
C ARG A 52 19.16 -9.93 -0.46
N LEU A 53 18.03 -10.50 -0.87
CA LEU A 53 17.96 -11.81 -1.50
C LEU A 53 18.07 -11.76 -3.03
N GLY A 54 17.96 -10.58 -3.65
CA GLY A 54 17.94 -10.43 -5.11
C GLY A 54 16.74 -11.12 -5.77
N VAL A 55 15.71 -11.44 -5.00
CA VAL A 55 14.49 -12.13 -5.45
C VAL A 55 13.37 -11.09 -5.54
N LEU A 56 13.39 -10.30 -6.60
CA LEU A 56 12.28 -9.44 -7.00
C LEU A 56 11.27 -10.29 -7.79
N SER A 57 10.14 -10.59 -7.17
CA SER A 57 9.03 -11.26 -7.87
C SER A 57 8.20 -10.22 -8.61
N ARG A 58 8.01 -10.38 -9.94
CA ARG A 58 7.14 -9.49 -10.74
C ARG A 58 5.72 -9.40 -10.17
N PHE A 59 5.24 -10.48 -9.56
CA PHE A 59 3.92 -10.53 -8.95
C PHE A 59 3.85 -9.74 -7.64
N GLY A 60 4.85 -9.91 -6.75
CA GLY A 60 4.93 -9.16 -5.50
C GLY A 60 5.10 -7.65 -5.75
N ALA A 61 5.97 -7.28 -6.69
CA ALA A 61 6.18 -5.88 -7.07
C ALA A 61 4.92 -5.21 -7.67
N ALA A 62 4.04 -5.97 -8.32
CA ALA A 62 2.77 -5.46 -8.83
C ALA A 62 1.68 -5.37 -7.74
N LEU A 63 1.70 -6.27 -6.76
CA LEU A 63 0.74 -6.27 -5.64
C LEU A 63 1.06 -5.23 -4.57
N ASP A 64 2.34 -4.92 -4.36
CA ASP A 64 2.80 -4.01 -3.32
C ASP A 64 2.13 -2.62 -3.37
N PRO A 65 2.06 -1.92 -4.53
CA PRO A 65 1.33 -0.66 -4.65
C PRO A 65 -0.19 -0.78 -4.46
N ILE A 66 -0.76 -1.97 -4.71
CA ILE A 66 -2.20 -2.23 -4.55
C ILE A 66 -2.51 -2.34 -3.06
N CYS A 67 -1.72 -3.14 -2.32
CA CYS A 67 -1.92 -3.33 -0.89
C CYS A 67 -1.72 -2.03 -0.10
N ASP A 68 -0.74 -1.21 -0.46
CA ASP A 68 -0.57 0.12 0.13
C ASP A 68 -1.80 1.01 -0.07
N LYS A 69 -2.36 1.04 -1.29
CA LYS A 69 -3.56 1.84 -1.56
C LYS A 69 -4.77 1.35 -0.81
N VAL A 70 -4.92 0.04 -0.66
CA VAL A 70 -6.02 -0.54 0.14
C VAL A 70 -5.88 -0.11 1.60
N LEU A 71 -4.69 -0.19 2.18
CA LEU A 71 -4.45 0.22 3.56
C LEU A 71 -4.83 1.70 3.79
N ILE A 72 -4.37 2.59 2.92
CA ILE A 72 -4.69 4.03 2.99
C ILE A 72 -6.19 4.27 2.78
N THR A 73 -6.79 3.63 1.78
CA THR A 73 -8.23 3.78 1.48
C THR A 73 -9.08 3.36 2.68
N VAL A 74 -8.79 2.21 3.28
CA VAL A 74 -9.51 1.73 4.47
C VAL A 74 -9.35 2.70 5.63
N ALA A 75 -8.14 3.20 5.89
CA ALA A 75 -7.91 4.17 6.97
C ALA A 75 -8.74 5.45 6.79
N PHE A 76 -8.72 6.05 5.59
CA PHE A 76 -9.47 7.28 5.29
C PHE A 76 -10.99 7.08 5.35
N VAL A 77 -11.49 5.96 4.82
CA VAL A 77 -12.92 5.64 4.90
C VAL A 77 -13.37 5.44 6.35
N CYS A 78 -12.58 4.74 7.16
CA CYS A 78 -12.88 4.56 8.57
C CYS A 78 -12.79 5.88 9.35
N PHE A 79 -11.81 6.74 9.08
CA PHE A 79 -11.74 8.07 9.71
C PHE A 79 -12.94 8.95 9.34
N ALA A 80 -13.38 8.91 8.09
CA ALA A 80 -14.59 9.64 7.68
C ALA A 80 -15.85 9.09 8.34
N SER A 81 -15.94 7.77 8.48
CA SER A 81 -17.05 7.07 9.13
C SER A 81 -17.10 7.35 10.64
N SER A 82 -15.93 7.48 11.29
CA SER A 82 -15.81 7.88 12.70
C SER A 82 -16.01 9.38 12.93
N GLY A 83 -16.27 10.17 11.89
CA GLY A 83 -16.50 11.62 11.98
C GLY A 83 -15.24 12.45 12.24
N LEU A 84 -14.03 11.85 12.15
CA LEU A 84 -12.76 12.54 12.37
C LEU A 84 -12.37 13.44 11.21
N ILE A 85 -12.73 13.03 9.99
CA ILE A 85 -12.53 13.82 8.78
C ILE A 85 -13.84 13.90 7.99
N PRO A 86 -14.07 14.98 7.25
CA PRO A 86 -15.19 15.05 6.32
C PRO A 86 -15.05 14.06 5.16
N TRP A 87 -16.18 13.52 4.71
CA TRP A 87 -16.24 12.59 3.56
C TRP A 87 -15.64 13.17 2.28
N TYR A 88 -15.72 14.49 2.07
CA TYR A 88 -15.11 15.13 0.89
C TYR A 88 -13.58 15.04 0.89
N LEU A 89 -12.92 15.04 2.07
CA LEU A 89 -11.47 14.86 2.15
C LEU A 89 -11.08 13.41 1.82
N ALA A 90 -11.80 12.43 2.38
CA ALA A 90 -11.59 11.03 2.05
C ALA A 90 -11.78 10.77 0.54
N ALA A 91 -12.87 11.31 -0.03
CA ALA A 91 -13.13 11.21 -1.47
C ALA A 91 -12.05 11.87 -2.31
N ALA A 92 -11.53 13.04 -1.92
CA ALA A 92 -10.46 13.73 -2.64
C ALA A 92 -9.16 12.91 -2.67
N VAL A 93 -8.79 12.28 -1.55
CA VAL A 93 -7.60 11.41 -1.47
C VAL A 93 -7.75 10.19 -2.38
N ILE A 94 -8.89 9.50 -2.30
CA ILE A 94 -9.16 8.33 -3.15
C ILE A 94 -9.18 8.73 -4.63
N ALA A 95 -9.82 9.84 -4.98
CA ALA A 95 -9.89 10.34 -6.35
C ALA A 95 -8.50 10.65 -6.90
N ARG A 96 -7.64 11.31 -6.11
CA ARG A 96 -6.24 11.59 -6.48
C ARG A 96 -5.48 10.29 -6.77
N ASP A 97 -5.63 9.27 -5.94
CA ASP A 97 -4.94 7.99 -6.14
C ASP A 97 -5.45 7.26 -7.39
N VAL A 98 -6.74 7.32 -7.68
CA VAL A 98 -7.34 6.80 -8.92
C VAL A 98 -6.80 7.53 -10.15
N VAL A 99 -6.71 8.87 -10.10
CA VAL A 99 -6.13 9.67 -11.20
C VAL A 99 -4.68 9.27 -11.47
N ILE A 100 -3.88 9.03 -10.42
CA ILE A 100 -2.48 8.57 -10.58
C ILE A 100 -2.43 7.19 -11.24
N VAL A 101 -3.27 6.24 -10.83
CA VAL A 101 -3.32 4.89 -11.45
C VAL A 101 -3.75 4.97 -12.91
N LEU A 102 -4.85 5.68 -13.19
CA LEU A 102 -5.39 5.79 -14.54
C LEU A 102 -4.44 6.54 -15.46
N GLY A 103 -3.78 7.60 -14.96
CA GLY A 103 -2.74 8.32 -15.69
C GLY A 103 -1.56 7.41 -16.05
N ALA A 104 -1.06 6.63 -15.09
CA ALA A 104 0.02 5.68 -15.33
C ALA A 104 -0.40 4.56 -16.32
N ALA A 105 -1.62 4.04 -16.19
CA ALA A 105 -2.16 3.03 -17.09
C ALA A 105 -2.35 3.57 -18.52
N CYS A 106 -2.95 4.75 -18.67
CA CYS A 106 -3.14 5.42 -19.96
C CYS A 106 -1.80 5.70 -20.64
N TYR A 107 -0.81 6.20 -19.88
CA TYR A 107 0.55 6.39 -20.39
C TYR A 107 1.15 5.08 -20.92
N HIS A 108 1.02 3.99 -20.15
CA HIS A 108 1.56 2.69 -20.54
C HIS A 108 0.90 2.15 -21.83
N TRP A 109 -0.40 2.37 -22.01
CA TRP A 109 -1.15 1.92 -23.19
C TRP A 109 -0.90 2.77 -24.44
N VAL A 110 -0.63 4.08 -24.30
CA VAL A 110 -0.54 5.00 -25.43
C VAL A 110 0.90 5.19 -25.95
N ILE A 111 1.92 5.15 -25.09
CA ILE A 111 3.28 5.61 -25.46
C ILE A 111 4.30 4.46 -25.55
N GLY A 112 4.15 3.38 -24.78
CA GLY A 112 5.09 2.25 -24.72
C GLY A 112 5.61 1.94 -23.32
N SER A 113 6.26 0.79 -23.14
CA SER A 113 6.73 0.30 -21.83
C SER A 113 7.78 1.24 -21.22
N PHE A 114 7.49 1.71 -20.01
CA PHE A 114 8.46 2.40 -19.17
C PHE A 114 9.66 1.45 -18.91
N GLU A 115 10.80 1.67 -19.57
CA GLU A 115 12.07 1.16 -19.05
C GLU A 115 12.43 2.03 -17.83
N PHE A 116 12.01 1.57 -16.65
CA PHE A 116 12.53 2.07 -15.37
C PHE A 116 14.02 1.71 -15.29
N SER A 117 14.88 2.49 -15.94
CA SER A 117 16.30 2.44 -15.66
C SER A 117 16.50 3.04 -14.28
N ALA A 118 16.63 2.15 -13.29
CA ALA A 118 16.97 2.47 -11.91
C ALA A 118 18.24 3.33 -11.89
N SER A 119 18.10 4.64 -11.70
CA SER A 119 19.24 5.45 -11.29
C SER A 119 19.66 4.92 -9.92
N ARG A 120 20.96 4.86 -9.63
CA ARG A 120 21.49 4.29 -8.36
C ARG A 120 20.99 5.00 -7.07
N LEU A 121 20.14 6.03 -7.20
CA LEU A 121 19.49 6.76 -6.12
C LEU A 121 17.95 6.63 -6.11
N SER A 122 17.34 5.97 -7.10
CA SER A 122 15.89 5.79 -7.19
C SER A 122 15.53 4.32 -7.35
N LYS A 123 14.68 3.84 -6.45
CA LYS A 123 14.33 2.43 -6.24
C LYS A 123 13.80 1.78 -7.53
N ALA A 124 14.49 0.73 -7.99
CA ALA A 124 13.92 -0.38 -8.75
C ALA A 124 14.19 -1.69 -8.01
#